data_AF-A0A7V8ZH43-F1
#
_entry.id   AF-A0A7V8ZH43-F1
#
_cell.length_a   1.000
_cell.length_b   1.000
_cell.length_c   1.000
_cell.angle_alpha   90.00
_cell.angle_beta   90.00
_cell.angle_gamma   90.00
#
_symmetry.space_group_name_H-M   'P 1'
#
loop_
_entity.id
_entity.type
_entity.pdbx_description
1 polymer ?
#
loop_
_entity_poly.entity_id
_entity_poly.type
_entity_poly.pdbx_seq_one_letter_code
_entity_poly.pdbx_strand_id
1 'polypeptide(L)'
;MHDALTTLASVWKEPAAPGASAALDRLRGRWPGLSAEERAALTPIARLAAARVTAASAPPVVSEEDDYYASIAASEEDGDDDGRWGDAAAGSSPAAPVGGEAVTERRPGPA
;
A
#
# COMPACT_ATOMS: atom_id res chain seq x y z
N MET A 1 27.92 -4.54 24.50
CA MET A 1 27.81 -4.07 23.11
C MET A 1 27.63 -5.19 22.08
N HIS A 2 28.45 -6.25 22.07
CA HIS A 2 28.37 -7.34 21.09
C HIS A 2 26.96 -7.98 20.98
N ASP A 3 26.32 -8.29 22.12
CA ASP A 3 24.95 -8.83 22.14
C ASP A 3 23.89 -7.92 21.50
N ALA A 4 24.02 -6.60 21.65
CA ALA A 4 23.08 -5.64 21.08
C ALA A 4 23.17 -5.63 19.54
N LEU A 5 24.39 -5.69 19.03
CA LEU A 5 24.66 -5.77 17.59
C LEU A 5 24.20 -7.10 16.99
N THR A 6 24.49 -8.22 17.66
CA THR A 6 24.00 -9.54 17.24
C THR A 6 22.47 -9.59 17.21
N THR A 7 21.81 -9.02 18.22
CA THR A 7 20.34 -8.93 18.25
C THR A 7 19.79 -8.11 17.08
N LEU A 8 20.40 -6.95 16.77
CA LEU A 8 20.00 -6.11 15.65
C LEU A 8 20.25 -6.78 14.29
N ALA A 9 21.37 -7.51 14.14
CA ALA A 9 21.70 -8.25 12.92
C ALA A 9 20.68 -9.37 12.64
N SER A 10 20.25 -10.11 13.67
CA SER A 10 19.19 -11.12 13.53
C SER A 10 17.85 -10.51 13.09
N VAL A 11 17.44 -9.39 13.68
CA VAL A 11 16.21 -8.67 13.29
C VAL A 11 16.29 -8.15 11.85
N TRP A 12 17.47 -7.73 11.40
CA TRP A 12 17.66 -7.28 10.02
C TRP A 12 17.60 -8.42 8.99
N LYS A 13 18.09 -9.61 9.37
CA LYS A 13 18.07 -10.77 8.48
C LYS A 13 16.64 -11.22 8.19
N GLU A 14 15.79 -11.25 9.23
CA GLU A 14 14.41 -11.70 9.12
C GLU A 14 13.48 -10.78 9.94
N PRO A 15 13.09 -9.61 9.40
CA PRO A 15 12.26 -8.64 10.11
C PRO A 15 10.82 -9.10 10.34
N ALA A 16 10.34 -10.06 9.52
CA ALA A 16 9.03 -10.68 9.66
C ALA A 16 9.01 -11.88 10.63
N ALA A 17 10.17 -12.25 11.21
CA ALA A 17 10.24 -13.43 12.07
C ALA A 17 9.38 -13.27 13.34
N PRO A 18 8.67 -14.31 13.77
CA PRO A 18 7.94 -14.30 15.04
C PRO A 18 8.95 -14.12 16.18
N GLY A 19 8.99 -12.92 16.75
CA GLY A 19 9.94 -12.54 17.81
C GLY A 19 10.89 -11.39 17.47
N ALA A 20 10.92 -10.91 16.22
CA ALA A 20 11.72 -9.74 15.84
C ALA A 20 11.35 -8.49 16.65
N SER A 21 10.04 -8.26 16.86
CA SER A 21 9.53 -7.18 17.72
C SER A 21 9.93 -7.38 19.19
N ALA A 22 9.77 -8.60 19.74
CA ALA A 22 10.15 -8.90 21.12
C ALA A 22 11.67 -8.76 21.37
N ALA A 23 12.50 -9.04 20.36
CA ALA A 23 13.94 -8.83 20.42
C ALA A 23 14.30 -7.33 20.50
N LEU A 24 13.59 -6.48 19.75
CA LEU A 24 13.74 -5.02 19.84
C LEU A 24 13.30 -4.48 21.21
N ASP A 25 12.21 -5.00 21.79
CA ASP A 25 11.76 -4.60 23.13
C ASP A 25 12.76 -4.99 24.23
N ARG A 26 13.33 -6.19 24.15
CA ARG A 26 14.42 -6.62 25.05
C ARG A 26 15.68 -5.75 24.91
N LEU A 27 15.96 -5.27 23.71
CA LEU A 27 17.06 -4.31 23.48
C LEU A 27 16.72 -2.95 24.11
N ARG A 28 15.48 -2.48 23.95
CA ARG A 28 15.00 -1.22 24.54
C ARG A 28 15.02 -1.25 26.06
N GLY A 29 14.68 -2.39 26.69
CA GLY A 29 14.79 -2.56 28.14
C GLY A 29 16.23 -2.47 28.67
N ARG A 30 17.22 -2.86 27.86
CA ARG A 30 18.66 -2.77 28.20
C ARG A 30 19.29 -1.42 27.86
N TRP A 31 18.57 -0.56 27.14
CA TRP A 31 19.05 0.74 26.68
C TRP A 31 19.57 1.67 27.79
N PRO A 32 18.92 1.76 28.97
CA PRO A 32 19.42 2.60 30.06
C PRO A 32 20.78 2.16 30.62
N GLY A 33 21.16 0.90 30.42
CA GLY A 33 22.45 0.35 30.85
C GLY A 33 23.62 0.60 29.89
N LEU A 34 23.36 1.22 28.74
CA LEU A 34 24.38 1.57 27.75
C LEU A 34 24.90 2.98 27.99
N SER A 35 26.19 3.21 27.69
CA SER A 35 26.78 4.54 27.73
C SER A 35 26.07 5.50 26.77
N ALA A 36 26.22 6.81 26.98
CA ALA A 36 25.63 7.81 26.09
C ALA A 36 26.16 7.66 24.64
N GLU A 37 27.44 7.33 24.50
CA GLU A 37 28.11 7.17 23.21
C GLU A 37 27.64 5.92 22.48
N GLU A 38 27.51 4.79 23.18
CA GLU A 38 26.93 3.56 22.62
C GLU A 38 25.48 3.77 22.18
N ARG A 39 24.67 4.47 23.00
CA ARG A 39 23.29 4.79 22.64
C ARG A 39 23.23 5.67 21.40
N ALA A 40 24.09 6.68 21.29
CA ALA A 40 24.14 7.55 20.13
C ALA A 40 24.46 6.77 18.85
N ALA A 41 25.44 5.85 18.91
CA ALA A 41 25.81 5.00 17.79
C ALA A 41 24.71 3.99 17.40
N LEU A 42 24.00 3.42 18.39
CA LEU A 42 22.99 2.38 18.15
C LEU A 42 21.60 2.93 17.80
N THR A 43 21.29 4.18 18.18
CA THR A 43 19.98 4.81 17.92
C THR A 43 19.56 4.80 16.44
N PRO A 44 20.40 5.23 15.47
CA PRO A 44 19.98 5.22 14.06
C PRO A 44 19.71 3.81 13.54
N ILE A 45 20.53 2.84 13.95
CA ILE A 45 20.40 1.43 13.53
C ILE A 45 19.12 0.81 14.11
N ALA A 46 18.84 1.07 15.40
CA ALA A 46 17.64 0.58 16.06
C ALA A 46 16.36 1.19 15.48
N ARG A 47 16.37 2.48 15.11
CA ARG A 47 15.24 3.11 14.41
C ARG A 47 14.95 2.46 13.06
N LEU A 48 15.99 2.21 12.27
CA LEU A 48 15.84 1.56 10.97
C LEU A 48 15.35 0.11 11.10
N ALA A 49 15.84 -0.63 12.10
CA ALA A 49 15.35 -1.97 12.41
C ALA A 49 13.86 -1.96 12.77
N ALA A 50 13.43 -1.03 13.63
CA ALA A 50 12.03 -0.88 14.02
C ALA A 50 11.13 -0.56 12.83
N ALA A 51 11.54 0.37 11.95
CA ALA A 51 10.78 0.70 10.75
C ALA A 51 10.58 -0.52 9.83
N ARG A 52 11.61 -1.36 9.68
CA ARG A 52 11.51 -2.59 8.89
C ARG A 52 10.59 -3.63 9.49
N VAL A 53 10.64 -3.82 10.81
CA VAL A 53 9.71 -4.73 11.51
C VAL A 53 8.27 -4.24 11.36
N THR A 54 8.02 -2.94 11.51
CA THR A 54 6.70 -2.35 11.28
C THR A 54 6.22 -2.56 9.83
N ALA A 55 7.08 -2.31 8.84
CA ALA A 55 6.75 -2.52 7.44
C ALA A 55 6.47 -4.00 7.11
N ALA A 56 7.24 -4.92 7.70
CA ALA A 56 7.04 -6.36 7.53
C ALA A 56 5.77 -6.89 8.22
N SER A 57 5.30 -6.21 9.26
CA SER A 57 4.08 -6.57 9.99
C SER A 57 2.84 -5.81 9.50
N ALA A 58 3.00 -4.84 8.60
CA ALA A 58 1.89 -4.12 8.02
C ALA A 58 1.12 -5.05 7.05
N PRO A 59 -0.22 -5.04 7.09
CA PRO A 59 -0.99 -5.69 6.03
C PRO A 59 -0.61 -5.05 4.69
N PRO A 60 -0.67 -5.81 3.57
CA PRO A 60 -0.44 -5.23 2.26
C PRO A 60 -1.43 -4.09 2.07
N VAL A 61 -0.88 -2.88 1.92
CA VAL A 61 -1.66 -1.72 1.49
C VAL A 61 -1.92 -1.92 0.01
N VAL A 62 -3.04 -2.57 -0.32
CA VAL A 62 -3.65 -2.41 -1.63
C VAL A 62 -4.00 -0.94 -1.76
N SER A 63 -3.25 -0.24 -2.60
CA SER A 63 -3.60 1.13 -2.98
C SER A 63 -4.82 1.08 -3.90
N GLU A 64 -5.70 2.07 -3.86
CA GLU A 64 -6.87 2.14 -4.76
C GLU A 64 -6.44 2.11 -6.25
N GLU A 65 -5.21 2.51 -6.56
CA GLU A 65 -4.59 2.36 -7.88
C GLU A 65 -4.32 0.89 -8.24
N ASP A 66 -3.86 0.07 -7.30
CA ASP A 66 -3.65 -1.37 -7.52
C ASP A 66 -4.97 -2.11 -7.76
N ASP A 67 -6.05 -1.72 -7.08
CA ASP A 67 -7.39 -2.25 -7.33
C ASP A 67 -7.88 -1.89 -8.74
N TYR A 68 -7.60 -0.67 -9.21
CA TYR A 68 -7.89 -0.24 -10.58
C TYR A 68 -7.13 -1.08 -11.61
N TYR A 69 -5.83 -1.28 -11.45
CA TYR A 69 -5.05 -2.14 -12.36
C TYR A 69 -5.44 -3.61 -12.29
N ALA A 70 -5.78 -4.14 -11.11
CA ALA A 70 -6.28 -5.51 -10.97
C ALA A 70 -7.65 -5.70 -11.65
N SER A 71 -8.53 -4.69 -11.58
CA SER A 71 -9.82 -4.72 -12.26
C SER A 71 -9.69 -4.68 -13.79
N ILE A 72 -8.69 -3.96 -14.31
CA ILE A 72 -8.36 -3.96 -15.74
C ILE A 72 -7.82 -5.33 -16.16
N ALA A 73 -6.82 -5.86 -15.45
CA ALA A 73 -6.24 -7.16 -15.78
C ALA A 73 -7.26 -8.31 -15.71
N ALA A 74 -8.17 -8.29 -14.74
CA ALA A 74 -9.26 -9.27 -14.64
C ALA A 74 -10.30 -9.13 -15.77
N SER A 75 -10.41 -7.95 -16.39
CA SER A 75 -11.30 -7.71 -17.53
C SER A 75 -10.68 -8.13 -18.87
N GLU A 76 -9.36 -8.34 -18.94
CA GLU A 76 -8.64 -8.75 -20.14
C GLU A 76 -8.61 -10.28 -20.36
N GLU A 77 -8.97 -11.07 -19.34
CA GLU A 77 -8.96 -12.55 -19.41
C GLU A 77 -10.27 -13.15 -19.95
N ASP A 78 -11.36 -12.37 -20.03
CA ASP A 78 -12.67 -12.82 -20.54
C ASP A 78 -12.90 -12.41 -22.02
N GLY A 79 -11.82 -12.29 -22.78
CA GLY A 79 -11.78 -11.90 -24.19
C GLY A 79 -11.66 -13.07 -25.18
N ASP A 80 -12.42 -14.16 -24.99
CA ASP A 80 -12.72 -15.10 -26.07
C ASP A 80 -13.81 -14.48 -26.97
N ASP A 81 -13.43 -13.49 -27.80
CA ASP A 81 -14.26 -13.02 -28.93
C ASP A 81 -14.08 -13.99 -30.11
N ASP A 82 -14.90 -15.03 -30.13
CA ASP A 82 -14.86 -16.13 -31.10
C ASP A 82 -15.49 -15.76 -32.45
N GLY A 83 -14.99 -14.71 -33.12
CA GLY A 83 -14.91 -14.60 -34.58
C GLY A 83 -16.08 -15.08 -35.45
N ARG A 84 -17.34 -14.97 -35.00
CA ARG A 84 -18.50 -15.53 -35.68
C ARG A 84 -19.61 -14.51 -35.68
N TRP A 85 -19.69 -13.65 -36.69
CA TRP A 85 -20.92 -13.20 -37.37
C TRP A 85 -20.53 -12.32 -38.57
N GLY A 86 -20.17 -12.98 -39.68
CA GLY A 86 -20.47 -12.40 -40.98
C GLY A 86 -21.95 -12.64 -41.27
N ASP A 87 -22.75 -11.60 -41.46
CA ASP A 87 -23.53 -11.38 -42.69
C ASP A 87 -24.23 -10.01 -42.66
N ALA A 88 -24.61 -9.54 -43.83
CA ALA A 88 -25.01 -8.18 -44.14
C ALA A 88 -26.40 -7.79 -43.61
N ALA A 89 -26.57 -6.47 -43.39
CA ALA A 89 -27.56 -5.63 -44.09
C ALA A 89 -28.23 -4.58 -43.18
N ALA A 90 -28.24 -3.35 -43.70
CA ALA A 90 -29.31 -2.37 -43.61
C ALA A 90 -29.73 -1.81 -42.23
N GLY A 91 -29.21 -0.62 -41.94
CA GLY A 91 -30.02 0.59 -41.73
C GLY A 91 -30.95 0.65 -40.52
N SER A 92 -30.63 1.52 -39.56
CA SER A 92 -31.47 2.68 -39.24
C SER A 92 -30.80 3.61 -38.21
N SER A 93 -31.03 4.89 -38.45
CA SER A 93 -30.46 6.09 -37.82
C SER A 93 -30.58 6.19 -36.29
N PRO A 94 -29.73 7.04 -35.67
CA PRO A 94 -29.76 7.33 -34.23
C PRO A 94 -30.95 8.23 -33.87
N ALA A 95 -31.78 7.78 -32.93
CA ALA A 95 -32.79 8.63 -32.29
C ALA A 95 -32.24 9.17 -30.97
N ALA A 96 -31.75 10.41 -31.00
CA ALA A 96 -31.44 11.18 -29.81
C ALA A 96 -32.73 11.66 -29.14
N PRO A 97 -32.89 11.54 -27.81
CA PRO A 97 -33.79 12.38 -27.06
C PRO A 97 -33.09 13.71 -26.70
N VAL A 98 -33.64 14.75 -27.32
CA VAL A 98 -33.50 16.18 -27.07
C VAL A 98 -33.92 16.57 -25.64
N GLY A 99 -33.16 17.48 -25.02
CA GLY A 99 -33.69 18.58 -24.22
C GLY A 99 -34.16 18.27 -22.78
N GLY A 100 -33.44 18.84 -21.82
CA GLY A 100 -33.86 18.84 -20.41
C GLY A 100 -32.89 19.64 -19.55
N GLU A 101 -32.72 20.90 -19.90
CA GLU A 101 -31.84 21.88 -19.25
C GLU A 101 -32.29 22.10 -17.81
N ALA A 102 -31.52 21.57 -16.86
CA ALA A 102 -31.67 21.87 -15.45
C ALA A 102 -30.29 22.13 -14.87
N VAL A 103 -29.87 23.40 -14.80
CA VAL A 103 -29.32 23.91 -13.53
C VAL A 103 -29.33 25.43 -13.52
N THR A 104 -30.11 25.95 -12.58
CA THR A 104 -30.16 27.34 -12.17
C THR A 104 -28.78 27.79 -11.69
N GLU A 105 -28.38 28.95 -12.18
CA GLU A 105 -27.15 29.65 -11.88
C GLU A 105 -26.99 29.94 -10.37
N ARG A 106 -26.04 29.22 -9.77
CA ARG A 106 -24.91 29.68 -8.93
C ARG A 106 -25.08 30.95 -8.04
N ARG A 107 -25.24 30.67 -6.72
CA ARG A 107 -24.55 31.28 -5.52
C ARG A 107 -24.92 32.74 -5.11
N PRO A 108 -24.46 33.26 -3.94
CA PRO A 108 -24.42 32.71 -2.56
C PRO A 108 -24.78 33.75 -1.45
N GLY A 109 -25.26 33.27 -0.30
CA GLY A 109 -24.86 33.76 1.04
C GLY A 109 -25.50 35.03 1.66
N PRO A 110 -25.44 35.17 3.00
CA PRO A 110 -26.46 35.85 3.81
C PRO A 110 -26.07 37.21 4.41
N ALA A 111 -27.07 38.05 4.67
CA ALA A 111 -27.23 38.90 5.86
C ALA A 111 -28.69 39.38 5.96
#